data_AF-A0A9E0IIG9-F1
#
_entry.id   AF-A0A9E0IIG9-F1
#
_cell.length_a   1.000
_cell.length_b   1.000
_cell.length_c   1.000
_cell.angle_alpha   90.00
_cell.angle_beta   90.00
_cell.angle_gamma   90.00
#
_symmetry.space_group_name_H-M   'P 1'
#
loop_
_entity.id
_entity.type
_entity.pdbx_description
1 polymer ?
#
loop_
_entity_poly.entity_id
_entity_poly.type
_entity_poly.pdbx_seq_one_letter_code
_entity_poly.pdbx_strand_id
1 'polypeptide(L)'
;MPDYAKLHDMISHRVTLEYDTGAKVTGYLASCQPSAGPVQFVVLSDAKLVDNQGRMIREAKELAICPNVLTGISMAEGPRGRG
;
A
#
# COMPACT_ATOMS: atom_id res chain seq x y z
N MET A 1 -10.83 -6.79 -9.90
CA MET A 1 -10.18 -7.27 -8.67
C MET A 1 -8.70 -6.96 -8.80
N PRO A 2 -8.06 -6.33 -7.79
CA PRO A 2 -6.64 -6.02 -7.84
C PRO A 2 -5.81 -7.30 -8.02
N ASP A 3 -4.75 -7.19 -8.81
CA ASP A 3 -3.81 -8.30 -9.00
C ASP A 3 -2.80 -8.32 -7.83
N TYR A 4 -3.15 -9.06 -6.78
CA TYR A 4 -2.31 -9.17 -5.58
C TYR A 4 -0.99 -9.89 -5.83
N ALA A 5 -0.82 -10.60 -6.94
CA ALA A 5 0.46 -11.22 -7.30
C ALA A 5 1.54 -10.15 -7.53
N LYS A 6 1.15 -8.97 -8.02
CA LYS A 6 2.05 -7.85 -8.29
C LYS A 6 2.51 -7.12 -7.04
N LEU A 7 1.91 -7.35 -5.87
CA LEU A 7 2.33 -6.70 -4.63
C LEU A 7 3.77 -7.07 -4.24
N HIS A 8 4.18 -8.32 -4.48
CA HIS A 8 5.56 -8.73 -4.25
C HIS A 8 6.54 -7.93 -5.13
N ASP A 9 6.19 -7.65 -6.39
CA ASP A 9 7.02 -6.85 -7.30
C ASP A 9 7.08 -5.37 -6.90
N MET A 10 6.07 -4.90 -6.16
CA MET A 10 5.96 -3.50 -5.71
C MET A 10 6.71 -3.23 -4.40
N ILE A 11 7.38 -4.23 -3.80
CA ILE A 11 8.20 -4.00 -2.61
C ILE A 11 9.22 -2.88 -2.90
N SER A 12 9.44 -1.99 -1.95
CA SER A 12 10.24 -0.76 -2.02
C SER A 12 9.67 0.36 -2.91
N HIS A 13 8.53 0.17 -3.58
CA HIS A 13 7.87 1.22 -4.34
C HIS A 13 6.88 2.00 -3.48
N ARG A 14 6.65 3.25 -3.86
CA ARG A 14 5.57 4.05 -3.27
C ARG A 14 4.25 3.65 -3.92
N VAL A 15 3.34 3.10 -3.14
CA VAL A 15 2.04 2.64 -3.60
C VAL A 15 0.92 3.49 -3.00
N THR A 16 -0.17 3.62 -3.75
CA THR A 16 -1.46 4.10 -3.25
C THR A 16 -2.46 2.96 -3.34
N LEU A 17 -3.06 2.65 -2.19
CA LEU A 17 -4.07 1.62 -2.04
C LEU A 17 -5.43 2.31 -1.88
N GLU A 18 -6.38 1.94 -2.73
CA GLU A 18 -7.69 2.58 -2.81
C GLU A 18 -8.76 1.62 -2.31
N TYR A 19 -9.62 2.13 -1.42
CA TYR A 19 -10.72 1.37 -0.82
C TYR A 19 -12.06 1.78 -1.44
N ASP A 20 -13.06 0.91 -1.34
CA ASP A 20 -14.43 1.15 -1.79
C ASP A 20 -15.12 2.33 -1.06
N THR A 21 -14.73 2.59 0.19
CA THR A 21 -15.15 3.77 0.96
C THR A 21 -14.66 5.10 0.36
N GLY A 22 -13.74 5.06 -0.61
CA GLY A 22 -13.05 6.22 -1.17
C GLY A 22 -11.81 6.63 -0.37
N ALA A 23 -11.53 6.00 0.76
CA ALA A 23 -10.30 6.21 1.52
C ALA A 23 -9.07 5.74 0.74
N LYS A 24 -7.93 6.36 1.00
CA LYS A 24 -6.64 6.00 0.39
C LYS A 24 -5.57 5.84 1.45
N VAL A 25 -4.68 4.88 1.22
CA VAL A 25 -3.45 4.72 2.00
C VAL A 25 -2.28 4.79 1.04
N THR A 26 -1.38 5.75 1.26
CA THR A 26 -0.16 5.92 0.46
C THR A 26 1.06 5.69 1.33
N GLY A 27 2.01 4.87 0.88
CA GLY A 27 3.25 4.58 1.62
C GLY A 27 4.23 3.79 0.76
N TYR A 28 5.40 3.47 1.29
CA TYR A 28 6.32 2.54 0.65
C TYR A 28 5.98 1.12 1.06
N LEU A 29 5.82 0.22 0.09
CA LEU A 29 5.55 -1.19 0.40
C LEU A 29 6.80 -1.84 0.97
N ALA A 30 6.84 -2.08 2.27
CA ALA A 30 8.00 -2.60 2.97
C ALA A 30 8.07 -4.13 2.90
N SER A 31 6.94 -4.82 3.07
CA SER A 31 6.86 -6.28 2.94
C SER A 31 5.45 -6.78 2.66
N CYS A 32 5.36 -8.00 2.13
CA CYS A 32 4.14 -8.79 2.05
C CYS A 32 4.20 -9.93 3.08
N GLN A 33 3.05 -10.29 3.65
CA GLN A 33 2.91 -11.37 4.61
C GLN A 33 1.81 -12.34 4.17
N PRO A 34 2.09 -13.67 4.07
CA PRO A 34 3.42 -14.28 4.17
C PRO A 34 4.39 -13.77 3.10
N SER A 35 5.70 -13.92 3.36
CA SER A 35 6.76 -13.42 2.48
C SER A 35 6.83 -14.13 1.13
N ALA A 36 6.17 -15.29 0.99
CA ALA A 36 5.99 -16.00 -0.26
C ALA A 36 4.58 -16.59 -0.34
N GLY A 37 4.06 -16.71 -1.56
CA GLY A 37 2.70 -17.20 -1.80
C GLY A 37 1.64 -16.10 -1.72
N PRO A 38 0.36 -16.46 -1.50
CA PRO A 38 -0.75 -15.51 -1.50
C PRO A 38 -0.60 -14.46 -0.40
N VAL A 39 -0.57 -13.18 -0.79
CA VAL A 39 -0.46 -12.06 0.14
C VAL A 39 -1.75 -11.91 0.97
N GLN A 40 -1.61 -11.87 2.29
CA GLN A 40 -2.71 -11.68 3.25
C GLN A 40 -2.64 -10.32 3.94
N PHE A 41 -1.43 -9.81 4.16
CA PHE A 41 -1.17 -8.49 4.70
C PHE A 41 -0.02 -7.83 3.96
N VAL A 42 -0.02 -6.51 3.96
CA VAL A 42 1.11 -5.70 3.53
C VAL A 42 1.52 -4.78 4.66
N VAL A 43 2.82 -4.51 4.75
CA VAL A 43 3.37 -3.51 5.66
C VAL A 43 3.82 -2.32 4.83
N LEU A 44 3.32 -1.14 5.16
CA LEU A 44 3.73 0.12 4.57
C LEU A 44 4.64 0.89 5.53
N SER A 45 5.70 1.50 5.02
CA SER A 45 6.47 2.52 5.74
C SER A 45 6.11 3.93 5.25
N ASP A 46 6.25 4.91 6.13
CA ASP A 46 5.87 6.31 5.90
C ASP A 46 4.45 6.44 5.33
N ALA A 47 3.51 5.71 5.93
CA ALA A 47 2.14 5.60 5.49
C ALA A 47 1.33 6.85 5.84
N LYS A 48 0.50 7.27 4.88
CA LYS A 48 -0.45 8.38 4.99
C LYS A 48 -1.85 7.86 4.76
N LEU A 49 -2.74 8.09 5.72
CA LEU A 49 -4.15 7.72 5.63
C LEU A 49 -4.95 8.95 5.24
N VAL A 50 -5.69 8.85 4.14
CA VAL A 50 -6.47 9.93 3.56
C VAL A 50 -7.93 9.48 3.50
N ASP A 51 -8.85 10.33 3.98
CA ASP A 51 -10.28 10.05 3.90
C ASP A 51 -10.83 10.23 2.47
N ASN A 52 -12.11 9.92 2.27
CA ASN A 52 -12.75 10.06 0.96
C ASN A 52 -12.95 11.51 0.48
N GLN A 53 -12.67 12.51 1.32
CA GLN A 53 -12.64 13.93 0.97
C GLN A 53 -11.22 14.42 0.64
N GLY A 54 -10.22 13.52 0.64
CA GLY A 54 -8.83 13.90 0.40
C GLY A 54 -8.14 14.49 1.63
N ARG A 55 -8.73 14.43 2.82
CA ARG A 55 -8.13 14.98 4.05
C ARG A 55 -7.21 13.96 4.69
N MET A 56 -6.02 14.42 5.08
CA MET A 56 -5.07 13.62 5.85
C MET A 56 -5.65 13.34 7.23
N ILE A 57 -5.89 12.07 7.55
CA ILE A 57 -6.32 11.63 8.87
C ILE A 57 -5.10 11.49 9.79
N ARG A 58 -4.06 10.82 9.29
CA ARG A 58 -2.90 10.42 10.09
C ARG A 58 -1.71 10.03 9.23
N GLU A 59 -0.52 10.21 9.80
CA GLU A 59 0.72 9.56 9.35
C GLU A 59 1.15 8.45 10.32
N ALA A 60 1.74 7.39 9.77
CA ALA A 60 2.29 6.28 10.53
C ALA A 60 3.64 5.86 9.94
N LYS A 61 4.67 5.72 10.79
CA LYS A 61 5.99 5.27 10.35
C LYS A 61 5.95 3.86 9.76
N GLU A 62 5.09 3.02 10.32
CA GLU A 62 4.85 1.66 9.89
C GLU A 62 3.37 1.34 10.09
N LEU A 63 2.77 0.68 9.11
CA LEU A 63 1.36 0.31 9.11
C LEU A 63 1.15 -1.03 8.41
N ALA A 64 0.72 -2.04 9.17
CA ALA A 64 0.24 -3.29 8.61
C ALA A 64 -1.25 -3.16 8.27
N ILE A 65 -1.63 -3.60 7.07
CA ILE A 65 -3.02 -3.60 6.60
C ILE A 65 -3.32 -4.89 5.85
N CYS A 66 -4.58 -5.29 5.87
CA CYS A 66 -5.08 -6.34 4.98
C CYS A 66 -5.44 -5.68 3.63
N PRO A 67 -4.85 -6.11 2.50
CA PRO A 67 -5.16 -5.58 1.18
C PRO A 67 -6.47 -6.15 0.60
N ASN A 68 -7.30 -6.81 1.41
CA ASN A 68 -8.64 -7.22 0.98
C ASN A 68 -9.50 -6.00 0.65
N VAL A 69 -10.44 -6.21 -0.28
CA VAL A 69 -11.43 -5.23 -0.76
C VAL A 69 -10.87 -3.94 -1.35
N LEU A 70 -9.57 -3.92 -1.70
CA LEU A 70 -9.02 -2.83 -2.48
C LEU A 70 -9.74 -2.77 -3.84
N THR A 71 -10.11 -1.55 -4.24
CA THR A 71 -10.70 -1.27 -5.54
C THR A 71 -9.62 -0.93 -6.56
N GLY A 72 -8.43 -0.50 -6.11
CA GLY A 72 -7.29 -0.19 -6.95
C GLY A 72 -5.95 -0.21 -6.20
N ILE A 73 -4.89 -0.47 -6.94
CA ILE A 73 -3.49 -0.35 -6.51
C ILE A 73 -2.76 0.44 -7.60
N SER A 74 -2.19 1.58 -7.26
CA SER A 74 -1.41 2.41 -8.18
C SER A 74 -0.01 2.69 -7.63
N MET A 75 1.00 2.60 -8.49
CA MET A 75 2.36 3.03 -8.14
C MET A 75 2.44 4.54 -8.35
N ALA A 76 2.82 5.26 -7.30
CA ALA A 76 3.01 6.71 -7.38
C ALA A 76 4.43 7.05 -7.84
N GLU A 77 5.43 6.32 -7.35
CA GLU A 77 6.85 6.58 -7.61
C GLU A 77 7.67 5.28 -7.60
N GLY A 78 8.76 5.24 -8.38
CA GLY A 78 9.70 4.12 -8.44
C GLY A 78 10.45 3.87 -7.11
N PRO A 79 11.29 2.83 -7.02
CA PRO A 79 11.94 2.44 -5.77
C PRO A 79 12.77 3.57 -5.15
N ARG A 80 12.68 3.73 -3.83
CA ARG A 80 13.65 4.56 -3.10
C ARG A 80 15.01 3.86 -3.06
N GLY A 81 15.90 4.21 -3.98
CA GLY A 81 17.35 3.97 -3.86
C GLY A 81 17.96 3.03 -4.90
N ARG A 82 18.62 3.64 -5.89
CA ARG A 82 19.98 3.24 -6.32
C ARG A 82 20.68 4.50 -6.84
N GLY A 83 21.25 5.26 -5.91
CA GLY A 83 22.21 6.34 -6.14
C GLY A 83 23.45 6.06 -5.32
#